data_AF-A0A9Y6MA48-F1
#
_entry.id   AF-A0A9Y6MA48-F1
#
_cell.length_a   1.000
_cell.length_b   1.000
_cell.length_c   1.000
_cell.angle_alpha   90.00
_cell.angle_beta   90.00
_cell.angle_gamma   90.00
#
_symmetry.space_group_name_H-M   'P 1'
#
loop_
_entity.id
_entity.type
_entity.pdbx_description
1 polymer ?
#
loop_
_entity_poly.entity_id
_entity_poly.type
_entity_poly.pdbx_seq_one_letter_code
_entity_poly.pdbx_strand_id
1 'polypeptide(L)'
;MTTTNKGNKALKVKREPGENGTSLTDDELVTMSVRELNQHLRGMSKEEILQLKQRRRTLKNRGYAASCRVKRVTQKEELEKQKAQLQQEVDKLATENASMKVELDALRSKYEALQSFARTVARNPVPSSPVK
;
A
#
# COMPACT_ATOMS: atom_id res chain seq x y z
N MET A 1 -30.08 -20.51 16.56
CA MET A 1 -30.56 -20.13 15.21
C MET A 1 -29.83 -20.97 14.18
N THR A 2 -30.56 -21.77 13.42
CA THR A 2 -30.05 -22.69 12.41
C THR A 2 -30.02 -21.99 11.04
N THR A 3 -28.85 -21.83 10.44
CA THR A 3 -28.71 -21.34 9.06
C THR A 3 -28.14 -22.44 8.17
N THR A 4 -29.04 -23.19 7.55
CA THR A 4 -28.78 -24.00 6.36
C THR A 4 -28.58 -23.08 5.15
N ASN A 5 -27.49 -23.21 4.38
CA ASN A 5 -27.44 -22.58 3.06
C ASN A 5 -26.70 -23.43 2.00
N LYS A 6 -27.54 -24.19 1.28
CA LYS A 6 -27.54 -24.48 -0.16
C LYS A 6 -26.19 -24.62 -0.89
N GLY A 7 -25.81 -25.89 -1.10
CA GLY A 7 -25.63 -26.47 -2.42
C GLY A 7 -24.63 -25.79 -3.36
N ASN A 8 -23.38 -26.24 -3.29
CA ASN A 8 -22.37 -25.99 -4.31
C ASN A 8 -22.85 -26.57 -5.65
N LYS A 9 -23.46 -25.74 -6.51
CA LYS A 9 -23.65 -26.09 -7.91
C LYS A 9 -22.26 -26.13 -8.55
N ALA A 10 -21.74 -27.35 -8.70
CA ALA A 10 -20.57 -27.61 -9.52
C ALA A 10 -20.83 -27.05 -10.92
N LEU A 11 -20.07 -26.02 -11.29
CA LEU A 11 -20.05 -25.48 -12.65
C LEU A 11 -19.61 -26.61 -13.57
N LYS A 12 -20.58 -27.21 -14.25
CA LYS A 12 -20.35 -28.25 -15.25
C LYS A 12 -19.70 -27.58 -16.45
N VAL A 13 -18.36 -27.58 -16.47
CA VAL A 13 -17.58 -27.16 -17.63
C VAL A 13 -17.91 -28.13 -18.76
N LYS A 14 -18.74 -27.68 -19.71
CA LYS A 14 -19.09 -28.40 -20.91
C LYS A 14 -17.81 -28.56 -21.75
N ARG A 15 -17.21 -29.74 -21.73
CA ARG A 15 -16.17 -30.14 -22.69
C ARG A 15 -16.89 -30.60 -23.95
N GLU A 16 -16.74 -29.84 -25.03
CA GLU A 16 -17.14 -30.24 -26.38
C GLU A 16 -16.03 -31.11 -26.99
N PRO A 17 -16.37 -32.21 -27.70
CA PRO A 17 -15.40 -33.05 -28.41
C PRO A 17 -15.16 -32.48 -29.81
N GLY A 18 -13.90 -32.24 -30.15
CA GLY A 18 -13.47 -31.77 -31.46
C GLY A 18 -11.99 -32.08 -31.66
N GLU A 19 -11.73 -33.33 -32.02
CA GLU A 19 -10.42 -33.80 -32.51
C GLU A 19 -10.19 -33.24 -33.92
N ASN A 20 -9.26 -32.30 -34.07
CA ASN A 20 -8.26 -32.22 -35.16
C ASN A 20 -7.57 -30.84 -35.11
N GLY A 21 -6.27 -30.86 -34.79
CA GLY A 21 -5.45 -29.69 -34.50
C GLY A 21 -4.82 -29.90 -33.13
N THR A 22 -3.53 -30.21 -33.10
CA THR A 22 -2.73 -30.46 -31.89
C THR A 22 -3.28 -29.75 -30.67
N SER A 23 -3.73 -30.53 -29.68
CA SER A 23 -4.50 -30.07 -28.51
C SER A 23 -3.77 -28.97 -27.72
N LEU A 24 -3.89 -27.73 -28.17
CA LEU A 24 -3.21 -26.59 -27.58
C LEU A 24 -3.74 -26.36 -26.16
N THR A 25 -2.84 -26.38 -25.19
CA THR A 25 -3.19 -26.17 -23.79
C THR A 25 -3.56 -24.70 -23.53
N ASP A 26 -4.30 -24.46 -22.44
CA ASP A 26 -4.64 -23.09 -22.04
C ASP A 26 -3.39 -22.25 -21.76
N ASP A 27 -2.37 -22.85 -21.16
CA ASP A 27 -1.11 -22.16 -20.80
C ASP A 27 -0.30 -21.79 -22.05
N GLU A 28 -0.14 -22.71 -23.01
CA GLU A 28 0.50 -22.42 -24.29
C GLU A 28 -0.26 -21.30 -25.03
N LEU A 29 -1.58 -21.38 -25.11
CA LEU A 29 -2.40 -20.40 -25.81
C LEU A 29 -2.27 -18.98 -25.22
N VAL A 30 -2.15 -18.85 -23.90
CA VAL A 30 -1.98 -17.55 -23.25
C VAL A 30 -0.57 -16.99 -23.48
N THR A 31 0.44 -17.84 -23.35
CA THR A 31 1.87 -17.48 -23.37
C THR A 31 2.42 -17.24 -24.78
N MET A 32 1.89 -17.91 -25.80
CA MET A 32 2.28 -17.69 -27.20
C MET A 32 2.28 -16.21 -27.58
N SER A 33 3.25 -15.77 -28.36
CA SER A 33 3.22 -14.46 -28.99
C SER A 33 2.06 -14.34 -30.00
N VAL A 34 1.78 -13.13 -30.47
CA VAL A 34 0.80 -12.94 -31.57
C VAL A 34 1.31 -13.60 -32.85
N ARG A 35 2.62 -13.59 -33.10
CA ARG A 35 3.24 -14.19 -34.29
C ARG A 35 3.05 -15.71 -34.31
N GLU A 36 3.36 -16.37 -33.20
CA GLU A 36 3.20 -17.83 -33.07
C GLU A 36 1.73 -18.22 -33.17
N LEU A 37 0.83 -17.45 -32.54
CA LEU A 37 -0.61 -17.71 -32.67
C LEU A 37 -1.02 -17.63 -34.14
N ASN A 38 -0.64 -16.56 -34.84
CA ASN A 38 -1.00 -16.39 -36.24
C ASN A 38 -0.43 -17.49 -37.15
N GLN A 39 0.74 -18.04 -36.81
CA GLN A 39 1.28 -19.21 -37.53
C GLN A 39 0.42 -20.45 -37.30
N HIS A 40 -0.02 -20.70 -36.08
CA HIS A 40 -0.90 -21.82 -35.72
C HIS A 40 -2.29 -21.71 -36.35
N LEU A 41 -2.79 -20.48 -36.55
CA LEU A 41 -4.10 -20.22 -37.18
C LEU A 41 -4.12 -20.47 -38.70
N ARG A 42 -2.97 -20.69 -39.36
CA ARG A 42 -2.93 -20.90 -40.82
C ARG A 42 -3.60 -22.23 -41.17
N GLY A 43 -4.49 -22.20 -42.16
CA GLY A 43 -5.20 -23.39 -42.64
C GLY A 43 -6.41 -23.79 -41.81
N MET A 44 -6.70 -23.09 -40.71
CA MET A 44 -7.94 -23.27 -39.93
C MET A 44 -9.12 -22.55 -40.59
N SER A 45 -10.33 -23.03 -40.34
CA SER A 45 -11.57 -22.35 -40.74
C SER A 45 -11.80 -21.04 -39.98
N LYS A 46 -12.65 -20.16 -40.51
CA LYS A 46 -12.96 -18.86 -39.87
C LYS A 46 -13.57 -19.05 -38.49
N GLU A 47 -14.46 -20.03 -38.36
CA GLU A 47 -15.14 -20.38 -37.11
C GLU A 47 -14.14 -20.84 -36.04
N GLU A 48 -13.21 -21.73 -36.38
CA GLU A 48 -12.19 -22.23 -35.46
C GLU A 48 -11.23 -21.10 -35.02
N ILE A 49 -10.82 -20.24 -35.94
CA ILE A 49 -9.99 -19.07 -35.62
C ILE A 49 -10.69 -18.16 -34.61
N LEU A 50 -11.99 -17.92 -34.79
CA LEU A 50 -12.78 -17.08 -33.90
C LEU A 50 -12.91 -17.71 -32.52
N GLN A 51 -13.19 -19.02 -32.45
CA GLN A 51 -13.25 -19.77 -31.19
C GLN A 51 -11.90 -19.74 -30.45
N LEU A 52 -10.78 -19.96 -31.14
CA LEU A 52 -9.46 -19.98 -30.50
C LEU A 52 -9.05 -18.60 -29.98
N LYS A 53 -9.31 -17.54 -30.76
CA LYS A 53 -9.11 -16.15 -30.31
C LYS A 53 -9.98 -15.79 -29.12
N GLN A 54 -11.25 -16.20 -29.12
CA GLN A 54 -12.17 -15.98 -28.00
C GLN A 54 -11.74 -16.73 -26.74
N ARG A 55 -11.31 -18.00 -26.87
CA ARG A 55 -10.73 -18.78 -25.77
C ARG A 55 -9.51 -18.06 -25.20
N ARG A 56 -8.57 -17.64 -26.05
CA ARG A 56 -7.38 -16.88 -25.63
C ARG A 56 -7.72 -15.58 -24.90
N ARG A 57 -8.68 -14.81 -25.42
CA ARG A 57 -9.14 -13.56 -24.78
C ARG A 57 -9.72 -13.83 -23.39
N THR A 58 -10.54 -14.87 -23.26
CA THR A 58 -11.15 -15.28 -22.00
C THR A 58 -10.10 -15.68 -20.97
N LEU A 59 -9.08 -16.45 -21.38
CA LEU A 59 -7.99 -16.86 -20.50
C LEU A 59 -7.12 -15.68 -20.07
N LYS A 60 -6.75 -14.77 -20.99
CA LYS A 60 -6.03 -13.54 -20.63
C LYS A 60 -6.81 -12.66 -19.67
N ASN A 61 -8.12 -12.50 -19.88
CA ASN A 61 -8.97 -11.75 -18.97
C ASN A 61 -9.05 -12.39 -17.58
N ARG A 62 -9.03 -13.71 -17.49
CA ARG A 62 -8.91 -14.42 -16.20
C ARG A 62 -7.61 -14.05 -15.49
N GLY A 63 -6.49 -14.03 -16.21
CA GLY A 63 -5.19 -13.58 -15.69
C GLY A 63 -5.24 -12.13 -15.21
N TYR A 64 -5.79 -11.22 -16.02
CA TYR A 64 -5.94 -9.81 -15.64
C TYR A 64 -6.81 -9.61 -14.39
N ALA A 65 -7.87 -10.40 -14.22
CA ALA A 65 -8.68 -10.35 -13.00
C ALA A 65 -7.88 -10.78 -11.76
N ALA A 66 -7.06 -11.82 -11.86
CA ALA A 66 -6.18 -12.25 -10.78
C ALA A 66 -5.14 -11.17 -10.46
N SER A 67 -4.42 -10.65 -11.46
CA SER A 67 -3.46 -9.56 -11.28
C SER A 67 -4.09 -8.30 -10.70
N CYS A 68 -5.33 -7.97 -11.09
CA CYS A 68 -6.07 -6.83 -10.53
C CYS A 68 -6.33 -7.01 -9.03
N ARG A 69 -6.71 -8.21 -8.60
CA ARG A 69 -6.91 -8.52 -7.16
C ARG A 69 -5.60 -8.38 -6.39
N VAL A 70 -4.51 -8.95 -6.90
CA VAL A 70 -3.18 -8.84 -6.28
C VAL A 70 -2.76 -7.37 -6.17
N LYS A 71 -2.82 -6.62 -7.27
CA LYS A 71 -2.47 -5.19 -7.29
C LYS A 71 -3.27 -4.39 -6.27
N ARG A 72 -4.57 -4.67 -6.12
CA ARG A 72 -5.43 -3.99 -5.14
C ARG A 72 -5.03 -4.30 -3.70
N VAL A 73 -4.76 -5.57 -3.40
CA VAL A 73 -4.35 -5.99 -2.05
C VAL A 73 -2.99 -5.37 -1.71
N THR A 74 -2.00 -5.49 -2.59
CA THR A 74 -0.68 -4.88 -2.40
C THR A 74 -0.75 -3.37 -2.24
N GLN A 75 -1.57 -2.68 -3.03
CA GLN A 75 -1.75 -1.23 -2.90
C GLN A 75 -2.38 -0.86 -1.55
N LYS A 76 -3.34 -1.64 -1.07
CA LYS A 76 -3.96 -1.44 0.24
C LYS A 76 -2.92 -1.62 1.36
N GLU A 77 -2.15 -2.70 1.34
CA GLU A 77 -1.11 -3.00 2.33
C GLU A 77 -0.05 -1.90 2.36
N GLU A 78 0.37 -1.40 1.20
CA GLU A 78 1.34 -0.30 1.10
C GLU A 78 0.79 0.99 1.71
N LEU A 79 -0.48 1.32 1.45
CA LEU A 79 -1.14 2.48 2.08
C LEU A 79 -1.26 2.31 3.61
N GLU A 80 -1.57 1.10 4.10
CA GLU A 80 -1.62 0.81 5.54
C GLU A 80 -0.24 0.98 6.19
N LYS A 81 0.82 0.53 5.52
CA LYS A 81 2.21 0.74 5.96
C LYS A 81 2.58 2.23 6.00
N GLN A 82 2.26 2.98 4.95
CA GLN A 82 2.51 4.43 4.91
C GLN A 82 1.77 5.17 6.01
N LYS A 83 0.50 4.81 6.26
CA LYS A 83 -0.27 5.36 7.38
C LYS A 83 0.41 5.08 8.72
N ALA A 84 0.87 3.85 8.96
CA ALA A 84 1.55 3.48 10.20
C ALA A 84 2.86 4.25 10.40
N GLN A 85 3.65 4.41 9.33
CA GLN A 85 4.88 5.20 9.36
C GLN A 85 4.63 6.67 9.68
N LEU A 86 3.65 7.29 9.01
CA LEU A 86 3.29 8.68 9.28
C LEU A 86 2.75 8.87 10.71
N GLN A 87 1.96 7.92 11.21
CA GLN A 87 1.49 7.98 12.60
C GLN A 87 2.66 7.94 13.59
N GLN A 88 3.63 7.05 13.36
CA GLN A 88 4.83 6.97 14.20
C GLN A 88 5.64 8.28 14.17
N GLU A 89 5.74 8.93 13.01
CA GLU A 89 6.44 10.21 12.87
C GLU A 89 5.71 11.34 13.61
N VAL A 90 4.38 11.39 13.52
CA VAL A 90 3.55 12.33 14.29
C VAL A 90 3.75 12.14 15.79
N ASP A 91 3.72 10.90 16.29
CA ASP A 91 3.87 10.59 17.71
C ASP A 91 5.29 10.96 18.21
N LYS A 92 6.31 10.71 17.39
CA LYS A 92 7.70 11.11 17.65
C LYS A 92 7.81 12.63 17.79
N LEU A 93 7.31 13.38 16.80
CA LEU A 93 7.36 14.84 16.79
C LEU A 93 6.55 15.44 17.94
N ALA A 94 5.40 14.85 18.29
CA ALA A 94 4.60 15.28 19.44
C ALA A 94 5.39 15.15 20.74
N THR A 95 6.11 14.05 20.91
CA THR A 95 6.97 13.79 22.08
C THR A 95 8.14 14.78 22.15
N GLU A 96 8.85 14.98 21.04
CA GLU A 96 9.95 15.95 20.94
C GLU A 96 9.49 17.38 21.25
N ASN A 97 8.33 17.77 20.71
CA ASN A 97 7.75 19.10 20.94
C ASN A 97 7.35 19.28 22.42
N ALA A 98 6.78 18.26 23.05
CA ALA A 98 6.48 18.29 24.48
C ALA A 98 7.76 18.47 25.33
N SER A 99 8.83 17.75 25.01
CA SER A 99 10.14 17.91 25.70
C SER A 99 10.68 19.33 25.53
N MET A 100 10.69 19.85 24.30
CA MET A 100 11.16 21.21 24.01
C MET A 100 10.38 22.29 24.77
N LYS A 101 9.05 22.13 24.91
CA LYS A 101 8.24 23.06 25.70
C LYS A 101 8.65 23.08 27.17
N VAL A 102 8.88 21.92 27.76
CA VAL A 102 9.34 21.80 29.16
C VAL A 102 10.71 22.47 29.36
N GLU A 103 11.65 22.21 28.44
CA GLU A 103 12.98 22.84 28.49
C GLU A 103 12.90 24.36 28.36
N LEU A 104 12.04 24.85 27.47
CA LEU A 104 11.80 26.27 27.25
C LEU A 104 11.22 26.94 28.49
N ASP A 105 10.22 26.33 29.12
CA ASP A 105 9.60 26.86 30.35
C ASP A 105 10.59 26.88 31.53
N ALA A 106 11.44 25.85 31.64
CA ALA A 106 12.52 25.82 32.63
C ALA A 106 13.54 26.96 32.39
N LEU A 107 13.90 27.21 31.13
CA LEU A 107 14.82 28.29 30.78
C LEU A 107 14.21 29.68 31.05
N ARG A 108 12.93 29.87 30.70
CA ARG A 108 12.18 31.10 31.02
C ARG A 108 12.15 31.36 32.52
N SER A 109 11.85 30.35 33.33
CA SER A 109 11.82 30.47 34.79
C SER A 109 13.18 30.90 35.35
N LYS A 110 14.27 30.32 34.87
CA LYS A 110 15.65 30.72 35.25
C LYS A 110 15.95 32.16 34.86
N TYR A 111 15.55 32.56 33.66
CA TYR A 111 15.76 33.91 33.15
C TYR A 111 14.99 34.96 33.97
N GLU A 112 13.72 34.69 34.31
CA GLU A 112 12.91 35.56 35.15
C GLU A 112 13.49 35.72 36.56
N ALA A 113 13.97 34.61 37.16
CA ALA A 113 14.64 34.66 38.46
C ALA A 113 15.88 35.56 38.42
N LEU A 114 16.71 35.43 37.37
CA LEU A 114 17.90 36.26 37.20
C LEU A 114 17.55 37.74 36.98
N GLN A 115 16.53 38.04 36.17
CA GLN A 115 16.04 39.41 36.00
C GLN A 115 15.52 40.00 37.31
N SER A 116 14.76 39.23 38.09
CA SER A 116 14.24 39.66 39.40
C SER A 116 15.38 39.98 40.37
N PHE A 117 16.40 39.12 40.41
CA PHE A 117 17.60 39.34 41.19
C PHE A 117 18.32 40.64 40.76
N ALA A 118 18.60 40.81 39.46
CA ALA A 118 19.26 42.01 38.95
C ALA A 118 18.49 43.30 39.27
N ARG A 119 17.15 43.28 39.15
CA ARG A 119 16.28 44.41 39.54
C ARG A 119 16.37 44.72 41.03
N THR A 120 16.42 43.69 41.87
CA THR A 120 16.53 43.84 43.33
C THR A 120 17.87 44.46 43.72
N VAL A 121 18.97 43.97 43.15
CA VAL A 121 20.32 44.51 43.37
C VAL A 121 20.43 45.96 42.89
N ALA A 122 19.85 46.29 41.73
CA ALA A 122 19.87 47.65 41.21
C ALA A 122 19.06 48.66 42.06
N ARG A 123 17.99 48.22 42.73
CA ARG A 123 17.16 49.06 43.61
C ARG A 123 17.75 49.27 45.00
N ASN A 124 18.47 48.29 45.52
CA ASN A 124 19.16 48.37 46.82
C ASN A 124 20.66 48.17 46.60
N PRO A 125 21.38 49.20 46.10
CA PRO A 125 22.83 49.13 46.00
C PRO A 125 23.38 48.93 47.42
N VAL A 126 24.02 47.78 47.65
CA VAL A 126 24.71 47.48 48.91
C VAL A 126 25.75 48.59 49.11
N PRO A 127 25.76 49.31 50.25
CA PRO A 127 26.77 50.32 50.49
C PRO A 127 28.13 49.62 50.46
N SER A 128 29.01 50.08 49.58
CA SER A 128 30.39 49.59 49.50
C SER A 128 31.05 49.81 50.86
N SER A 129 31.30 48.73 51.61
CA SER A 129 32.16 48.81 52.79
C SER A 129 33.53 49.34 52.34
N PRO A 130 34.06 50.39 52.99
CA PRO A 130 35.37 50.91 52.62
C PRO A 130 36.41 49.83 52.95
N VAL A 131 37.19 49.45 51.96
CA VAL A 131 38.34 48.56 52.10
C VAL A 131 39.35 49.31 52.99
N LYS A 132 39.70 48.70 54.12
CA LYS A 132 40.77 49.15 55.02
C LYS A 132 42.13 48.76 54.47
#